data_AF-A0A7V9UFH5-F1
#
_entry.id   AF-A0A7V9UFH5-F1
#
_cell.length_a   1.000
_cell.length_b   1.000
_cell.length_c   1.000
_cell.angle_alpha   90.00
_cell.angle_beta   90.00
_cell.angle_gamma   90.00
#
_symmetry.space_group_name_H-M   'P 1'
#
loop_
_entity.id
_entity.type
_entity.pdbx_description
1 polymer ?
#
loop_
_entity_poly.entity_id
_entity_poly.type
_entity_poly.pdbx_seq_one_letter_code
_entity_poly.pdbx_strand_id
1 'polypeptide(L)'
;MNRSLRKHILDYHKSIAYAKDQLSGGNALSNELISSLDFENGQFFTLLPIENDLKHIYDFFCGMIPQQYEFNKETKEIIGRDRYLSWIPKDVEIANLICAEISNKNNYACIFEDVQQDLTDSHIEFFYQFGCSYLNEMYYFVDKKNVSSEVILQGMSESDALWHHLFILTKVDYLNTPGQQVTLEDIRNFAKNTQLLILGAYDGDGYFFWEPEINLFL
;
A
#
# COMPACT_ATOMS: atom_id res chain seq x y z
N MET A 1 4.63 -6.95 23.50
CA MET A 1 4.57 -5.52 23.84
C MET A 1 4.07 -4.78 22.62
N ASN A 2 3.02 -3.96 22.75
CA ASN A 2 2.52 -3.14 21.65
C ASN A 2 3.53 -2.02 21.41
N ARG A 3 4.44 -2.17 20.44
CA ARG A 3 5.44 -1.15 20.12
C ARG A 3 4.77 -0.15 19.18
N SER A 4 4.48 1.04 19.69
CA SER A 4 3.90 2.12 18.90
C SER A 4 4.81 2.51 17.73
N LEU A 5 4.27 2.51 16.51
CA LEU A 5 4.94 3.13 15.37
C LEU A 5 5.07 4.64 15.57
N ARG A 6 6.16 5.21 15.07
CA ARG A 6 6.41 6.64 15.05
C ARG A 6 6.56 7.11 13.62
N LYS A 7 5.97 8.27 13.32
CA LYS A 7 6.16 9.00 12.07
C LYS A 7 7.52 9.68 12.03
N HIS A 8 8.30 9.35 11.00
CA HIS A 8 9.58 9.96 10.70
C HIS A 8 9.49 10.67 9.36
N ILE A 9 9.52 12.01 9.38
CA ILE A 9 9.54 12.83 8.17
C ILE A 9 10.88 12.65 7.46
N LEU A 10 10.82 12.46 6.15
CA LEU A 10 11.97 12.22 5.29
C LEU A 10 12.31 13.47 4.48
N ASP A 11 13.59 13.61 4.15
CA ASP A 11 14.09 14.68 3.28
C ASP A 11 13.59 14.50 1.84
N TYR A 12 12.93 15.52 1.30
CA TYR A 12 12.35 15.50 -0.04
C TYR A 12 13.35 15.08 -1.12
N HIS A 13 14.55 15.67 -1.14
CA HIS A 13 15.52 15.43 -2.20
C HIS A 13 16.09 14.02 -2.17
N LYS A 14 16.16 13.41 -0.98
CA LYS A 14 16.56 12.00 -0.84
C LYS A 14 15.44 11.02 -1.15
N SER A 15 14.19 11.43 -0.99
CA SER A 15 13.01 10.56 -1.07
C SER A 15 12.35 10.55 -2.45
N ILE A 16 12.35 11.67 -3.17
CA ILE A 16 11.63 11.78 -4.46
C ILE A 16 12.16 10.82 -5.54
N ALA A 17 13.47 10.56 -5.54
CA ALA A 17 14.08 9.64 -6.49
C ALA A 17 13.54 8.22 -6.29
N TYR A 18 13.40 7.80 -5.03
CA TYR A 18 12.84 6.50 -4.68
C TYR A 18 11.35 6.39 -5.05
N ALA A 19 10.54 7.40 -4.71
CA ALA A 19 9.12 7.41 -5.05
C ALA A 19 8.88 7.26 -6.56
N LYS A 20 9.64 8.01 -7.37
CA LYS A 20 9.54 7.95 -8.84
C LYS A 20 10.02 6.62 -9.40
N ASP A 21 11.06 6.04 -8.82
CA ASP A 21 11.58 4.72 -9.22
C ASP A 21 10.53 3.61 -8.95
N GLN A 22 9.94 3.58 -7.75
CA GLN A 22 8.93 2.58 -7.39
C GLN A 22 7.63 2.67 -8.19
N LEU A 23 7.23 3.89 -8.55
CA LEU A 23 6.08 4.10 -9.45
C LEU A 23 6.44 3.83 -10.92
N SER A 24 7.73 3.83 -11.27
CA SER A 24 8.13 3.55 -12.65
C SER A 24 8.00 2.06 -12.94
N GLY A 25 7.32 1.73 -14.04
CA GLY A 25 7.11 0.33 -14.44
C GLY A 25 5.86 -0.33 -13.84
N GLY A 26 5.09 0.37 -12.99
CA GLY A 26 3.76 -0.08 -12.57
C GLY A 26 2.69 0.09 -13.65
N ASN A 27 1.44 -0.13 -13.26
CA ASN A 27 0.26 -0.05 -14.15
C ASN A 27 -0.18 1.40 -14.39
N ALA A 28 -1.37 1.59 -14.99
CA ALA A 28 -1.90 2.92 -15.28
C ALA A 28 -2.00 3.81 -14.04
N LEU A 29 -2.35 3.29 -12.86
CA LEU A 29 -2.45 4.10 -11.64
C LEU A 29 -1.07 4.64 -11.22
N SER A 30 -0.03 3.80 -11.18
CA SER A 30 1.35 4.24 -10.96
C SER A 30 1.78 5.39 -11.88
N ASN A 31 1.49 5.26 -13.18
CA ASN A 31 1.84 6.27 -14.18
C ASN A 31 1.06 7.59 -13.97
N GLU A 32 -0.24 7.49 -13.66
CA GLU A 32 -1.07 8.65 -13.38
C GLU A 32 -0.69 9.32 -12.05
N LEU A 33 -0.24 8.57 -11.04
CA LEU A 33 0.31 9.12 -9.79
C LEU A 33 1.57 9.96 -10.02
N ILE A 34 2.51 9.48 -10.85
CA ILE A 34 3.73 10.24 -11.20
C ILE A 34 3.38 11.59 -11.83
N SER A 35 2.35 11.62 -12.68
CA SER A 35 1.98 12.82 -13.44
C SER A 35 1.05 13.78 -12.68
N SER A 36 0.23 13.25 -11.77
CA SER A 36 -0.82 14.01 -11.09
C SER A 36 -0.45 14.47 -9.69
N LEU A 37 0.44 13.76 -8.99
CA LEU A 37 0.84 14.14 -7.63
C LEU A 37 1.86 15.28 -7.65
N ASP A 38 1.54 16.32 -6.89
CA ASP A 38 2.47 17.40 -6.59
C ASP A 38 3.30 17.02 -5.37
N PHE A 39 4.33 16.20 -5.59
CA PHE A 39 5.20 15.73 -4.52
C PHE A 39 5.90 16.88 -3.75
N GLU A 40 6.10 18.04 -4.37
CA GLU A 40 6.72 19.22 -3.73
C GLU A 40 5.81 19.84 -2.67
N ASN A 41 4.49 19.80 -2.86
CA ASN A 41 3.49 20.31 -1.92
C ASN A 41 2.92 19.21 -0.99
N GLY A 42 3.78 18.28 -0.61
CA GLY A 42 3.48 17.24 0.38
C GLY A 42 4.71 16.84 1.18
N GLN A 43 4.60 15.77 1.94
CA GLN A 43 5.71 15.26 2.74
C GLN A 43 5.87 13.75 2.60
N PHE A 44 7.12 13.33 2.50
CA PHE A 44 7.48 11.92 2.59
C PHE A 44 7.70 11.54 4.05
N PHE A 45 7.28 10.34 4.44
CA PHE A 45 7.53 9.81 5.76
C PHE A 45 7.61 8.30 5.77
N THR A 46 8.08 7.75 6.88
CA THR A 46 8.01 6.32 7.18
C THR A 46 7.51 6.11 8.61
N LEU A 47 6.90 4.96 8.85
CA LEU A 47 6.42 4.54 10.16
C LEU A 47 7.33 3.43 10.68
N LEU A 48 8.11 3.74 11.70
CA LEU A 48 9.08 2.81 12.30
C LEU A 48 8.88 2.71 13.82
N PRO A 49 9.16 1.55 14.43
CA PRO A 49 9.28 1.44 15.88
C PRO A 49 10.22 2.48 16.49
N ILE A 50 9.88 3.00 17.66
CA ILE A 50 10.64 4.04 18.40
C ILE A 50 12.11 3.64 18.63
N GLU A 51 12.39 2.34 18.72
CA GLU A 51 13.71 1.79 19.05
C GLU A 51 14.65 1.67 17.84
N ASN A 52 14.18 1.95 16.62
CA ASN A 52 14.97 1.74 15.42
C ASN A 52 16.09 2.79 15.26
N ASP A 53 17.25 2.32 14.81
CA ASP A 53 18.34 3.20 14.38
C ASP A 53 17.99 3.85 13.03
N LEU A 54 17.95 5.19 13.02
CA LEU A 54 17.59 5.98 11.84
C LEU A 54 18.77 6.19 10.88
N LYS A 55 19.95 5.64 11.18
CA LYS A 55 21.14 5.73 10.31
C LYS A 55 20.87 5.26 8.88
N HIS A 56 19.99 4.27 8.73
CA HIS A 56 19.67 3.61 7.46
C HIS A 56 18.27 3.98 6.92
N ILE A 57 17.68 5.08 7.40
CA ILE A 57 16.30 5.47 7.05
C ILE A 57 16.10 5.79 5.55
N TYR A 58 17.16 5.98 4.78
CA TYR A 58 17.11 6.22 3.33
C TYR A 58 17.57 5.02 2.49
N ASP A 59 17.92 3.89 3.12
CA ASP A 59 18.39 2.69 2.43
C ASP A 59 17.18 1.86 1.96
N PHE A 60 16.27 2.47 1.19
CA PHE A 60 14.96 1.91 0.84
C PHE A 60 15.00 0.58 0.06
N PHE A 61 16.12 0.28 -0.61
CA PHE A 61 16.30 -0.96 -1.39
C PHE A 61 16.96 -2.09 -0.60
N CYS A 62 17.32 -1.84 0.66
CA CYS A 62 17.93 -2.84 1.51
C CYS A 62 16.98 -3.10 2.68
N GLY A 63 16.84 -4.37 3.05
CA GLY A 63 16.35 -4.71 4.38
C GLY A 63 17.28 -4.18 5.46
N MET A 64 17.07 -4.59 6.71
CA MET A 64 17.89 -4.21 7.87
C MET A 64 17.58 -2.87 8.53
N ILE A 65 16.43 -2.25 8.32
CA ILE A 65 15.90 -1.45 9.42
C ILE A 65 15.67 -2.45 10.57
N PRO A 66 16.33 -2.31 11.75
CA PRO A 66 16.34 -3.36 12.76
C PRO A 66 14.94 -3.65 13.27
N GLN A 67 14.26 -4.56 12.60
CA GLN A 67 13.07 -5.20 13.06
C GLN A 67 13.49 -6.10 14.21
N GLN A 68 13.58 -5.55 15.42
CA GLN A 68 13.66 -6.36 16.64
C GLN A 68 12.33 -7.08 16.91
N TYR A 69 11.57 -7.48 15.88
CA TYR A 69 10.41 -8.32 16.06
C TYR A 69 10.93 -9.71 16.42
N GLU A 70 10.58 -10.19 17.61
CA GLU A 70 10.64 -11.62 17.88
C GLU A 70 9.75 -12.29 16.83
N PHE A 71 10.36 -12.99 15.87
CA PHE A 71 9.64 -13.75 14.86
C PHE A 71 8.75 -14.77 15.58
N ASN A 72 7.45 -14.49 15.67
CA ASN A 72 6.47 -15.52 16.00
C ASN A 72 6.39 -16.45 14.79
N LYS A 73 7.17 -17.53 14.83
CA LYS A 73 7.14 -18.61 13.85
C LYS A 73 5.88 -19.45 14.05
N GLU A 74 4.72 -18.93 13.67
CA GLU A 74 3.57 -19.80 13.41
C GLU A 74 3.71 -20.38 12.00
N THR A 75 4.27 -21.58 11.91
CA THR A 75 4.33 -22.36 10.67
C THR A 75 2.94 -22.89 10.34
N LYS A 76 2.32 -22.42 9.26
CA LYS A 76 1.21 -23.14 8.64
C LYS A 76 1.74 -23.98 7.49
N GLU A 77 1.59 -25.29 7.60
CA GLU A 77 1.96 -26.26 6.57
C GLU A 77 0.94 -26.14 5.42
N ILE A 78 1.30 -25.40 4.36
CA ILE A 78 0.51 -25.35 3.13
C ILE A 78 1.29 -26.11 2.06
N ILE A 79 0.90 -27.37 1.86
CA ILE A 79 1.24 -28.21 0.69
C ILE A 79 2.75 -28.25 0.38
N GLY A 80 3.51 -28.95 1.22
CA GLY A 80 4.85 -29.46 0.87
C GLY A 80 5.96 -28.40 0.67
N ARG A 81 5.70 -27.13 0.99
CA ARG A 81 6.72 -26.09 1.16
C ARG A 81 6.40 -25.29 2.41
N ASP A 82 7.34 -25.25 3.34
CA ASP A 82 7.29 -24.31 4.46
C ASP A 82 7.36 -22.89 3.89
N ARG A 83 6.22 -22.20 3.80
CA ARG A 83 6.19 -20.75 3.63
C ARG A 83 5.86 -20.14 4.99
N TYR A 84 6.77 -19.31 5.48
CA TYR A 84 6.51 -18.48 6.65
C TYR A 84 5.58 -17.34 6.21
N LEU A 85 4.29 -17.45 6.52
CA LEU A 85 3.39 -16.30 6.54
C LEU A 85 3.67 -15.53 7.83
N SER A 86 4.79 -14.81 7.89
CA SER A 86 4.96 -13.82 8.94
C SER A 86 4.14 -12.61 8.55
N TRP A 87 2.89 -12.53 9.02
CA TRP A 87 2.23 -11.23 9.15
C TRP A 87 3.07 -10.43 10.13
N ILE A 88 3.91 -9.56 9.61
CA ILE A 88 4.78 -8.77 10.46
C ILE A 88 3.83 -7.87 11.26
N PRO A 89 3.96 -7.76 12.60
CA PRO A 89 3.00 -6.98 13.40
C PRO A 89 2.79 -5.54 12.92
N LYS A 90 3.75 -4.99 12.15
CA LYS A 90 3.64 -3.70 11.46
C LYS A 90 2.50 -3.67 10.44
N ASP A 91 2.29 -4.72 9.64
CA ASP A 91 1.30 -4.74 8.55
C ASP A 91 -0.09 -4.70 9.16
N VAL A 92 -0.27 -5.38 10.29
CA VAL A 92 -1.49 -5.33 11.10
C VAL A 92 -1.75 -3.91 11.62
N GLU A 93 -0.72 -3.21 12.09
CA GLU A 93 -0.86 -1.82 12.55
C GLU A 93 -1.20 -0.87 11.40
N ILE A 94 -0.52 -0.96 10.26
CA ILE A 94 -0.84 -0.17 9.05
C ILE A 94 -2.25 -0.47 8.56
N ALA A 95 -2.65 -1.75 8.51
CA ALA A 95 -3.97 -2.15 8.10
C ALA A 95 -5.06 -1.60 9.04
N ASN A 96 -4.82 -1.64 10.35
CA ASN A 96 -5.71 -1.04 11.34
C ASN A 96 -5.83 0.48 11.15
N LEU A 97 -4.73 1.18 10.86
CA LEU A 97 -4.74 2.62 10.60
C LEU A 97 -5.57 2.98 9.36
N ILE A 98 -5.35 2.26 8.26
CA ILE A 98 -6.11 2.45 7.01
C ILE A 98 -7.59 2.12 7.21
N CYS A 99 -7.87 1.00 7.89
CA CYS A 99 -9.24 0.57 8.19
C CYS A 99 -9.97 1.63 9.03
N ALA A 100 -9.32 2.18 10.06
CA ALA A 100 -9.89 3.24 10.88
C ALA A 100 -10.19 4.50 10.07
N GLU A 101 -9.28 4.89 9.17
CA GLU A 101 -9.42 6.07 8.34
C GLU A 101 -10.57 5.97 7.33
N ILE A 102 -10.69 4.84 6.64
CA ILE A 102 -11.81 4.56 5.73
C ILE A 102 -13.14 4.46 6.50
N SER A 103 -13.14 3.85 7.69
CA SER A 103 -14.35 3.71 8.50
C SER A 103 -14.89 5.07 8.97
N ASN A 104 -13.99 5.98 9.35
CA ASN A 104 -14.33 7.28 9.93
C ASN A 104 -14.66 8.36 8.88
N LYS A 105 -14.14 8.24 7.65
CA LYS A 105 -14.35 9.23 6.59
C LYS A 105 -15.33 8.70 5.55
N ASN A 106 -16.26 9.55 5.10
CA ASN A 106 -17.09 9.20 3.95
C ASN A 106 -16.26 9.39 2.67
N ASN A 107 -16.54 8.58 1.66
CA ASN A 107 -15.95 8.70 0.31
C ASN A 107 -14.44 8.51 0.29
N TYR A 108 -13.90 7.67 1.18
CA TYR A 108 -12.52 7.20 1.13
C TYR A 108 -12.50 5.74 0.69
N ALA A 109 -11.51 5.38 -0.11
CA ALA A 109 -11.22 4.00 -0.45
C ALA A 109 -9.70 3.76 -0.48
N CYS A 110 -9.31 2.55 -0.13
CA CYS A 110 -7.97 2.03 -0.43
C CYS A 110 -8.00 1.36 -1.80
N ILE A 111 -7.03 1.69 -2.64
CA ILE A 111 -6.83 1.06 -3.94
C ILE A 111 -5.45 0.43 -3.97
N PHE A 112 -5.40 -0.87 -4.23
CA PHE A 112 -4.18 -1.63 -4.42
C PHE A 112 -3.95 -1.84 -5.91
N GLU A 113 -2.72 -1.66 -6.38
CA GLU A 113 -2.31 -1.96 -7.74
C GLU A 113 -1.66 -3.35 -7.77
N ASP A 114 -2.25 -4.29 -8.51
CA ASP A 114 -1.66 -5.61 -8.74
C ASP A 114 -1.00 -5.64 -10.12
N VAL A 115 0.33 -5.74 -10.13
CA VAL A 115 1.15 -5.78 -11.35
C VAL A 115 1.55 -7.20 -11.75
N GLN A 116 1.22 -8.22 -10.95
CA GLN A 116 1.60 -9.61 -11.21
C GLN A 116 0.47 -10.40 -11.87
N GLN A 117 -0.77 -10.18 -11.44
CA GLN A 117 -1.91 -10.96 -11.90
C GLN A 117 -2.60 -10.32 -13.09
N ASP A 118 -3.17 -11.16 -13.95
CA ASP A 118 -4.10 -10.72 -14.99
C ASP A 118 -5.44 -11.47 -14.90
N LEU A 119 -6.44 -10.98 -15.65
CA LEU A 119 -7.80 -11.53 -15.62
C LEU A 119 -7.91 -12.97 -16.13
N THR A 120 -6.84 -13.55 -16.69
CA THR A 120 -6.79 -14.93 -17.18
C THR A 120 -6.29 -15.93 -16.14
N ASP A 121 -5.79 -15.45 -15.00
CA ASP A 121 -5.30 -16.30 -13.92
C ASP A 121 -6.42 -17.07 -13.22
N SER A 122 -6.16 -18.34 -12.89
CA SER A 122 -7.17 -19.27 -12.38
C SER A 122 -7.53 -19.10 -10.89
N HIS A 123 -6.85 -18.21 -10.17
CA HIS A 123 -6.92 -18.09 -8.70
C HIS A 123 -7.17 -16.66 -8.19
N ILE A 124 -8.12 -15.94 -8.79
CA ILE A 124 -8.43 -14.55 -8.46
C ILE A 124 -9.65 -14.38 -7.52
N GLU A 125 -9.79 -15.21 -6.47
CA GLU A 125 -10.97 -15.18 -5.58
C GLU A 125 -11.17 -13.82 -4.90
N PHE A 126 -10.09 -13.18 -4.46
CA PHE A 126 -10.13 -11.84 -3.87
C PHE A 126 -10.59 -10.79 -4.89
N PHE A 127 -10.16 -10.91 -6.15
CA PHE A 127 -10.60 -10.03 -7.23
C PHE A 127 -12.12 -10.10 -7.46
N TYR A 128 -12.73 -11.28 -7.39
CA TYR A 128 -14.19 -11.39 -7.58
C TYR A 128 -15.00 -10.68 -6.48
N GLN A 129 -14.38 -10.38 -5.33
CA GLN A 129 -15.04 -9.74 -4.20
C GLN A 129 -14.64 -8.29 -3.98
N PHE A 130 -13.46 -7.88 -4.44
CA PHE A 130 -12.91 -6.54 -4.18
C PHE A 130 -12.27 -5.92 -5.41
N GLY A 131 -12.12 -6.66 -6.49
CA GLY A 131 -11.33 -6.27 -7.65
C GLY A 131 -12.07 -5.41 -8.67
N CYS A 132 -11.33 -4.59 -9.39
CA CYS A 132 -11.75 -3.96 -10.63
C CYS A 132 -10.58 -3.96 -11.63
N SER A 133 -10.85 -3.74 -12.91
CA SER A 133 -9.81 -3.78 -13.94
C SER A 133 -9.83 -2.60 -14.89
N TYR A 134 -8.65 -2.18 -15.33
CA TYR A 134 -8.48 -1.29 -16.46
C TYR A 134 -7.76 -2.05 -17.57
N LEU A 135 -8.43 -2.30 -18.69
CA LEU A 135 -7.94 -3.22 -19.72
C LEU A 135 -7.64 -4.61 -19.11
N ASN A 136 -6.36 -4.99 -19.04
CA ASN A 136 -5.89 -6.25 -18.43
C ASN A 136 -5.24 -6.05 -17.06
N GLU A 137 -5.15 -4.80 -16.58
CA GLU A 137 -4.56 -4.46 -15.28
C GLU A 137 -5.57 -4.71 -14.16
N MET A 138 -5.12 -5.26 -13.04
CA MET A 138 -5.95 -5.58 -11.88
C MET A 138 -5.70 -4.61 -10.74
N TYR A 139 -6.79 -4.26 -10.06
CA TYR A 139 -6.79 -3.39 -8.91
C TYR A 139 -7.72 -3.97 -7.84
N TYR A 140 -7.43 -3.75 -6.57
CA TYR A 140 -8.34 -4.08 -5.48
C TYR A 140 -8.86 -2.80 -4.82
N PHE A 141 -10.16 -2.75 -4.60
CA PHE A 141 -10.89 -1.59 -4.12
C PHE A 141 -11.60 -1.90 -2.81
N VAL A 142 -11.16 -1.23 -1.74
CA VAL A 142 -11.70 -1.39 -0.39
C VAL A 142 -12.26 -0.05 0.07
N ASP A 143 -13.56 0.00 0.32
CA ASP A 143 -14.28 1.19 0.76
C ASP A 143 -14.96 0.97 2.11
N LYS A 144 -15.68 1.98 2.57
CA LYS A 144 -16.39 1.93 3.85
C LYS A 144 -17.39 0.78 3.99
N LYS A 145 -17.91 0.21 2.90
CA LYS A 145 -18.91 -0.88 2.95
C LYS A 145 -18.27 -2.23 3.22
N ASN A 146 -17.02 -2.41 2.83
CA ASN A 146 -16.35 -3.71 2.86
C ASN A 146 -15.01 -3.69 3.63
N VAL A 147 -14.60 -2.54 4.17
CA VAL A 147 -13.35 -2.43 4.92
C VAL A 147 -13.37 -3.23 6.22
N SER A 148 -12.32 -4.03 6.39
CA SER A 148 -11.87 -4.56 7.67
C SER A 148 -10.35 -4.64 7.64
N SER A 149 -9.70 -4.75 8.79
CA SER A 149 -8.24 -4.92 8.84
C SER A 149 -7.81 -6.18 8.09
N GLU A 150 -8.58 -7.26 8.15
CA GLU A 150 -8.32 -8.51 7.42
C GLU A 150 -8.39 -8.30 5.90
N VAL A 151 -9.36 -7.52 5.41
CA VAL A 151 -9.49 -7.20 3.98
C VAL A 151 -8.32 -6.34 3.51
N ILE A 152 -7.90 -5.35 4.30
CA ILE A 152 -6.73 -4.52 3.97
C ILE A 152 -5.45 -5.36 3.95
N LEU A 153 -5.26 -6.22 4.96
CA LEU A 153 -4.14 -7.16 5.03
C LEU A 153 -4.11 -8.11 3.84
N GLN A 154 -5.27 -8.64 3.45
CA GLN A 154 -5.36 -9.47 2.25
C GLN A 154 -5.02 -8.66 0.99
N GLY A 155 -5.55 -7.45 0.83
CA GLY A 155 -5.19 -6.57 -0.30
C GLY A 155 -3.69 -6.29 -0.40
N MET A 156 -3.02 -6.03 0.74
CA MET A 156 -1.55 -5.90 0.79
C MET A 156 -0.88 -7.19 0.31
N SER A 157 -1.30 -8.36 0.81
CA SER A 157 -0.69 -9.64 0.42
C SER A 157 -0.93 -10.02 -1.04
N GLU A 158 -2.09 -9.70 -1.61
CA GLU A 158 -2.47 -10.05 -2.99
C GLU A 158 -1.77 -9.13 -4.01
N SER A 159 -1.46 -7.89 -3.63
CA SER A 159 -0.77 -6.90 -4.47
C SER A 159 0.75 -6.82 -4.26
N ASP A 160 1.31 -7.64 -3.35
CA ASP A 160 2.73 -7.62 -3.02
C ASP A 160 3.56 -8.27 -4.13
N ALA A 161 4.10 -7.45 -5.04
CA ALA A 161 5.07 -7.89 -6.03
C ALA A 161 6.51 -7.64 -5.54
N LEU A 162 7.42 -8.55 -5.90
CA LEU A 162 8.84 -8.49 -5.50
C LEU A 162 9.54 -7.14 -5.75
N TRP A 163 9.10 -6.38 -6.75
CA TRP A 163 9.69 -5.10 -7.15
C TRP A 163 8.69 -3.94 -7.09
N HIS A 164 7.43 -4.20 -6.72
CA HIS A 164 6.37 -3.20 -6.74
C HIS A 164 5.29 -3.55 -5.74
N HIS A 165 5.05 -2.65 -4.79
CA HIS A 165 3.96 -2.78 -3.85
C HIS A 165 3.38 -1.39 -3.66
N LEU A 166 2.24 -1.14 -4.29
CA LEU A 166 1.58 0.15 -4.31
C LEU A 166 0.15 0.02 -3.83
N PHE A 167 -0.21 0.86 -2.88
CA PHE A 167 -1.59 1.16 -2.61
C PHE A 167 -1.76 2.61 -2.15
N ILE A 168 -2.96 3.14 -2.41
CA ILE A 168 -3.29 4.53 -2.10
C ILE A 168 -4.56 4.59 -1.28
N LEU A 169 -4.64 5.58 -0.41
CA LEU A 169 -5.90 6.05 0.15
C LEU A 169 -6.35 7.24 -0.69
N THR A 170 -7.53 7.17 -1.29
CA THR A 170 -8.03 8.21 -2.21
C THR A 170 -9.48 8.59 -1.89
N LYS A 171 -9.85 9.83 -2.23
CA LYS A 171 -11.25 10.27 -2.17
C LYS A 171 -11.99 9.84 -3.42
N VAL A 172 -13.07 9.10 -3.25
CA VAL A 172 -13.90 8.59 -4.33
C VAL A 172 -15.35 8.48 -3.86
N ASP A 173 -16.27 9.02 -4.65
CA ASP A 173 -17.68 9.09 -4.25
C ASP A 173 -18.39 7.73 -4.28
N TYR A 174 -17.81 6.73 -4.96
CA TYR A 174 -18.06 5.27 -4.89
C TYR A 174 -17.84 4.62 -6.27
N LEU A 175 -17.22 3.43 -6.30
CA LEU A 175 -17.19 2.55 -7.48
C LEU A 175 -18.18 1.41 -7.30
N ASN A 176 -18.86 1.04 -8.38
CA ASN A 176 -20.13 0.35 -8.26
C ASN A 176 -20.08 -1.17 -8.37
N THR A 177 -19.02 -1.95 -8.12
CA THR A 177 -18.98 -3.39 -7.66
C THR A 177 -17.63 -4.05 -8.01
N PRO A 178 -17.34 -5.22 -7.42
CA PRO A 178 -16.28 -6.14 -7.87
C PRO A 178 -16.48 -6.62 -9.31
N GLY A 179 -15.38 -6.89 -10.02
CA GLY A 179 -15.38 -7.33 -11.41
C GLY A 179 -15.73 -6.25 -12.42
N GLN A 180 -15.82 -4.98 -12.00
CA GLN A 180 -16.07 -3.87 -12.91
C GLN A 180 -14.83 -3.48 -13.70
N GLN A 181 -15.06 -3.16 -14.97
CA GLN A 181 -14.07 -2.47 -15.78
C GLN A 181 -14.14 -0.97 -15.48
N VAL A 182 -13.07 -0.42 -14.93
CA VAL A 182 -12.90 1.02 -14.74
C VAL A 182 -12.32 1.67 -15.99
N THR A 183 -12.52 2.97 -16.13
CA THR A 183 -11.98 3.77 -17.23
C THR A 183 -10.66 4.42 -16.85
N LEU A 184 -9.90 4.90 -17.84
CA LEU A 184 -8.70 5.70 -17.57
C LEU A 184 -9.02 6.98 -16.78
N GLU A 185 -10.22 7.54 -16.97
CA GLU A 185 -10.66 8.71 -16.22
C GLU A 185 -10.88 8.38 -14.74
N ASP A 186 -11.37 7.18 -14.43
CA ASP A 186 -11.47 6.71 -13.04
C ASP A 186 -10.08 6.57 -12.42
N ILE A 187 -9.12 5.97 -13.13
CA ILE A 187 -7.72 5.86 -12.67
C ILE A 187 -7.10 7.24 -12.40
N ARG A 188 -7.28 8.20 -13.31
CA ARG A 188 -6.86 9.61 -13.12
C ARG A 188 -7.51 10.24 -11.90
N ASN A 189 -8.80 10.00 -11.71
CA ASN A 189 -9.51 10.50 -10.54
C ASN A 189 -8.97 9.89 -9.24
N PHE A 190 -8.62 8.60 -9.24
CA PHE A 190 -7.97 7.98 -8.07
C PHE A 190 -6.63 8.65 -7.77
N ALA A 191 -5.76 8.79 -8.78
CA ALA A 191 -4.44 9.41 -8.64
C ALA A 191 -4.55 10.85 -8.13
N LYS A 192 -5.36 11.68 -8.78
CA LYS A 192 -5.54 13.10 -8.43
C LYS A 192 -6.13 13.32 -7.03
N ASN A 193 -7.00 12.42 -6.58
CA ASN A 193 -7.65 12.51 -5.28
C ASN A 193 -6.93 11.74 -4.17
N THR A 194 -5.72 11.24 -4.43
CA THR A 194 -4.89 10.54 -3.44
C THR A 194 -4.66 11.43 -2.22
N GLN A 195 -4.96 10.89 -1.04
CA GLN A 195 -4.73 11.52 0.26
C GLN A 195 -3.55 10.86 1.00
N LEU A 196 -3.18 9.64 0.63
CA LEU A 196 -1.99 8.95 1.11
C LEU A 196 -1.51 8.00 0.01
N LEU A 197 -0.24 8.11 -0.36
CA LEU A 197 0.48 7.15 -1.19
C LEU A 197 1.28 6.24 -0.28
N ILE A 198 1.23 4.93 -0.54
CA ILE A 198 1.94 3.91 0.24
C ILE A 198 2.71 3.02 -0.74
N LEU A 199 4.01 2.96 -0.53
CA LEU A 199 4.95 2.16 -1.32
C LEU A 199 5.67 1.18 -0.39
N GLY A 200 5.81 -0.07 -0.80
CA GLY A 200 6.67 -1.04 -0.11
C GLY A 200 8.12 -0.55 -0.12
N ALA A 201 8.82 -0.68 1.01
CA ALA A 201 10.19 -0.23 1.17
C ALA A 201 10.99 -1.14 2.09
N TYR A 202 12.31 -0.96 2.08
CA TYR A 202 13.27 -1.69 2.90
C TYR A 202 13.21 -3.20 2.66
N ASP A 203 13.17 -3.62 1.38
CA ASP A 203 13.09 -5.04 1.01
C ASP A 203 11.90 -5.77 1.66
N GLY A 204 10.74 -5.11 1.68
CA GLY A 204 9.53 -5.59 2.34
C GLY A 204 9.52 -5.40 3.86
N ASP A 205 10.56 -4.83 4.46
CA ASP A 205 10.62 -4.56 5.91
C ASP A 205 9.85 -3.31 6.35
N GLY A 206 9.33 -2.50 5.44
CA GLY A 206 8.43 -1.42 5.83
C GLY A 206 7.76 -0.74 4.65
N TYR A 207 7.28 0.47 4.92
CA TYR A 207 6.60 1.28 3.93
C TYR A 207 7.17 2.69 3.90
N PHE A 208 7.15 3.24 2.70
CA PHE A 208 7.44 4.61 2.38
C PHE A 208 6.14 5.30 2.00
N PHE A 209 5.86 6.43 2.64
CA PHE A 209 4.59 7.13 2.51
C PHE A 209 4.80 8.51 1.91
N TRP A 210 3.78 9.00 1.22
CA TRP A 210 3.63 10.41 0.89
C TRP A 210 2.22 10.88 1.17
N GLU A 211 2.07 12.09 1.70
CA GLU A 211 0.78 12.74 1.88
C GLU A 211 0.87 14.23 1.50
N PRO A 212 -0.22 14.84 1.01
CA PRO A 212 -0.25 16.29 0.76
C PRO A 212 -0.25 17.07 2.08
N GLU A 213 0.35 18.26 2.13
CA GLU A 213 0.47 19.06 3.37
C GLU A 213 -0.88 19.32 4.08
N ILE A 214 -1.97 19.39 3.31
CA ILE A 214 -3.32 19.68 3.81
C ILE A 214 -3.93 18.47 4.56
N ASN A 215 -3.42 17.26 4.34
CA ASN A 215 -3.86 16.05 5.03
C ASN A 215 -2.68 15.42 5.78
N LEU A 216 -2.54 15.79 7.04
CA LEU A 216 -1.65 15.08 7.94
C LEU A 216 -2.34 13.78 8.37
N PHE A 217 -2.00 12.66 7.73
CA PHE A 217 -2.36 11.31 8.18
C PHE A 217 -1.43 10.96 9.35
N LEU A 218 -2.01 10.83 10.56
CA LEU A 218 -1.31 10.72 11.86
C LEU A 218 -0.68 12.05 12.34
#